data_AF-A0AAU8IZH6-F1
#
_entry.id   AF-A0AAU8IZH6-F1
#
_cell.length_a   1.000
_cell.length_b   1.000
_cell.length_c   1.000
_cell.angle_alpha   90.00
_cell.angle_beta   90.00
_cell.angle_gamma   90.00
#
_symmetry.space_group_name_H-M   'P 1'
#
loop_
_entity.id
_entity.type
_entity.pdbx_description
1 polymer ?
#
loop_
_entity_poly.entity_id
_entity_poly.type
_entity_poly.pdbx_seq_one_letter_code
_entity_poly.pdbx_strand_id
1 'polypeptide(L)'
;MAGTGFDVDPAVLKDQGGVFTDLGAAFKSATERLKASLETAESDWGEDVIGTFADIYEPVRDGMLDSMEHLASELDKIGNNLAVMGAQYELTEDDQTQGIVAYGAQRPGITY
;
A
#
# COMPACT_ATOMS: atom_id res chain seq x y z
N MET A 1 -14.17 23.32 -24.92
CA MET A 1 -14.21 23.07 -23.47
C MET A 1 -13.53 21.72 -23.25
N ALA A 2 -12.20 21.71 -23.22
CA ALA A 2 -11.45 20.53 -22.79
C ALA A 2 -11.61 20.46 -21.27
N GLY A 3 -12.37 19.47 -20.81
CA GLY A 3 -12.45 19.18 -19.38
C GLY A 3 -11.04 18.93 -18.88
N THR A 4 -10.70 19.52 -17.75
CA THR A 4 -9.47 19.28 -17.00
C THR A 4 -9.29 17.77 -16.85
N GLY A 5 -8.47 17.16 -17.71
CA GLY A 5 -7.90 15.83 -17.45
C GLY A 5 -7.31 15.88 -16.05
N PHE A 6 -7.55 14.84 -15.27
CA PHE A 6 -7.28 14.79 -13.85
C PHE A 6 -5.91 15.42 -13.50
N ASP A 7 -5.85 16.26 -12.47
CA ASP A 7 -4.61 16.90 -11.97
C ASP A 7 -3.68 15.90 -11.25
N VAL A 8 -3.80 14.62 -11.59
CA VAL A 8 -3.17 13.48 -10.92
C VAL A 8 -2.51 12.63 -11.99
N ASP A 9 -1.18 12.64 -12.01
CA ASP A 9 -0.38 11.84 -12.93
C ASP A 9 -0.47 10.34 -12.57
N PRO A 10 -1.00 9.48 -13.47
CA PRO A 10 -1.13 8.05 -13.22
C PRO A 10 0.20 7.34 -12.96
N ALA A 11 1.30 7.82 -13.56
CA ALA A 11 2.63 7.28 -13.30
C ALA A 11 3.05 7.54 -11.85
N VAL A 12 2.80 8.76 -11.35
CA VAL A 12 3.09 9.13 -9.96
C VAL A 12 2.30 8.26 -8.98
N LEU A 13 1.02 7.98 -9.26
CA LEU A 13 0.21 7.09 -8.41
C LEU A 13 0.77 5.67 -8.37
N LYS A 14 1.19 5.12 -9.51
CA LYS A 14 1.80 3.78 -9.57
C LYS A 14 3.13 3.73 -8.86
N ASP A 15 3.97 4.74 -9.05
CA ASP A 15 5.28 4.84 -8.40
C ASP A 15 5.13 4.93 -6.87
N GLN A 16 4.24 5.81 -6.38
CA GLN A 16 3.94 5.92 -4.95
C GLN A 16 3.30 4.63 -4.42
N GLY A 17 2.44 3.99 -5.21
CA GLY A 17 1.88 2.69 -4.89
C GLY A 17 2.96 1.64 -4.62
N GLY A 18 3.94 1.55 -5.52
CA GLY A 18 5.11 0.68 -5.37
C GLY A 18 5.91 0.98 -4.10
N VAL A 19 6.16 2.27 -3.81
CA VAL A 19 6.86 2.68 -2.58
C VAL A 19 6.14 2.21 -1.31
N PHE A 20 4.81 2.32 -1.26
CA PHE A 20 4.03 1.87 -0.11
C PHE A 20 4.01 0.35 0.03
N THR A 21 3.92 -0.40 -1.07
CA THR A 21 4.04 -1.86 -1.08
C THR A 21 5.43 -2.31 -0.60
N ASP A 22 6.50 -1.70 -1.10
CA ASP A 22 7.87 -1.99 -0.67
C ASP A 22 8.09 -1.68 0.81
N LEU A 23 7.57 -0.54 1.28
CA LEU A 23 7.62 -0.15 2.69
C LEU A 23 6.84 -1.13 3.56
N GLY A 24 5.64 -1.53 3.15
CA GLY A 24 4.82 -2.53 3.84
C GLY A 24 5.54 -3.87 3.96
N ALA A 25 6.16 -4.34 2.87
CA ALA A 25 6.93 -5.58 2.86
C ALA A 25 8.18 -5.51 3.76
N ALA A 26 8.93 -4.41 3.70
CA ALA A 26 10.10 -4.20 4.54
C ALA A 26 9.72 -4.13 6.03
N PHE A 27 8.64 -3.40 6.35
CA PHE A 27 8.13 -3.28 7.70
C PHE A 27 7.63 -4.63 8.24
N LYS A 28 6.86 -5.38 7.47
CA LYS A 28 6.43 -6.74 7.82
C LYS A 28 7.62 -7.63 8.16
N SER A 29 8.64 -7.63 7.29
CA SER A 29 9.85 -8.42 7.49
C SER A 29 10.62 -8.00 8.75
N ALA A 30 10.63 -6.71 9.10
CA ALA A 30 11.21 -6.23 10.35
C ALA A 30 10.39 -6.69 11.56
N THR A 31 9.06 -6.63 11.50
CA THR A 31 8.15 -7.14 12.55
C THR A 31 8.34 -8.63 12.79
N GLU A 32 8.44 -9.44 11.73
CA GLU A 32 8.69 -10.89 11.85
C GLU A 32 10.04 -11.19 12.51
N ARG A 33 11.09 -10.42 12.18
CA ARG A 33 12.41 -10.56 12.85
C ARG A 33 12.33 -10.15 14.32
N LEU A 34 11.61 -9.08 14.64
CA LEU A 34 11.42 -8.65 16.02
C LEU A 34 10.71 -9.75 16.82
N LYS A 35 9.59 -10.28 16.30
CA LYS A 35 8.84 -11.39 16.91
C LYS A 35 9.74 -12.59 17.19
N ALA A 36 10.48 -13.07 16.20
CA ALA A 36 11.37 -14.21 16.38
C ALA A 36 12.49 -13.94 17.42
N SER A 37 13.00 -12.70 17.45
CA SER A 37 14.03 -12.30 18.42
C SER A 37 13.49 -12.25 19.85
N LEU A 38 12.25 -11.78 20.02
CA LEU A 38 11.56 -11.75 21.31
C LEU A 38 11.27 -13.18 21.79
N GLU A 39 10.68 -14.04 20.95
CA GLU A 39 10.41 -15.44 21.27
C GLU A 39 11.68 -16.18 21.72
N THR A 40 12.82 -15.89 21.08
CA THR A 40 14.13 -16.45 21.45
C THR A 40 14.65 -15.88 22.76
N ALA A 41 14.48 -14.58 23.00
CA ALA A 41 14.95 -13.94 24.23
C ALA A 41 14.13 -14.37 25.46
N GLU A 42 12.85 -14.69 25.24
CA GLU A 42 11.86 -15.05 26.27
C GLU A 42 11.90 -16.52 26.66
N SER A 43 12.45 -17.40 25.82
CA SER A 43 12.53 -18.84 26.11
C SER A 43 13.25 -19.16 27.42
N ASP A 44 14.11 -18.25 27.87
CA ASP A 44 15.00 -18.44 29.02
C ASP A 44 14.46 -17.78 30.30
N TRP A 45 13.25 -17.20 30.28
CA TRP A 45 12.75 -16.36 31.38
C TRP A 45 12.34 -17.11 32.65
N GLY A 46 12.12 -18.44 32.58
CA GLY A 46 11.85 -19.28 33.76
C GLY A 46 10.59 -18.88 34.55
N GLU A 47 10.32 -19.57 35.67
CA GLU A 47 9.16 -19.33 36.54
C GLU A 47 9.45 -18.38 37.73
N ASP A 48 10.57 -17.66 37.72
CA ASP A 48 10.95 -16.77 38.83
C ASP A 48 10.23 -15.41 38.76
N VAL A 49 10.75 -14.36 39.42
CA VAL A 49 10.15 -13.00 39.39
C VAL A 49 9.96 -12.48 37.95
N ILE A 50 10.73 -12.98 36.98
CA ILE A 50 10.55 -12.70 35.55
C ILE A 50 9.26 -13.34 35.00
N GLY A 51 8.82 -14.49 35.52
CA GLY A 51 7.54 -15.11 35.18
C GLY A 51 6.33 -14.25 35.58
N THR A 52 6.34 -13.61 36.75
CA THR A 52 5.26 -12.64 37.12
C THR A 52 5.32 -11.36 36.29
N PHE A 53 6.51 -10.96 35.82
CA PHE A 53 6.63 -9.84 34.87
C PHE A 53 6.04 -10.21 33.50
N ALA A 54 6.19 -11.46 33.07
CA ALA A 54 5.62 -11.96 31.81
C ALA A 54 4.09 -11.77 31.75
N ASP A 55 3.35 -12.02 32.84
CA ASP A 55 1.89 -11.83 32.90
C ASP A 55 1.43 -10.40 32.53
N ILE A 56 2.26 -9.38 32.81
CA ILE A 56 1.97 -7.97 32.48
C ILE A 56 2.56 -7.60 31.12
N TYR A 57 3.73 -8.13 30.81
CA TYR A 57 4.51 -7.79 29.63
C TYR A 57 3.95 -8.44 28.34
N GLU A 58 3.65 -9.73 28.37
CA GLU A 58 3.26 -10.51 27.18
C GLU A 58 2.01 -9.92 26.49
N PRO A 59 0.92 -9.54 27.19
CA PRO A 59 -0.24 -8.96 26.51
C PRO A 59 0.08 -7.62 25.82
N VAL A 60 0.98 -6.83 26.40
CA VAL A 60 1.41 -5.54 25.84
C VAL A 60 2.29 -5.76 24.62
N ARG A 61 3.25 -6.69 24.71
CA ARG A 61 4.11 -7.11 23.59
C ARG A 61 3.25 -7.63 22.43
N ASP A 62 2.34 -8.55 22.70
CA ASP A 62 1.50 -9.18 21.68
C ASP A 62 0.61 -8.13 21.00
N GLY A 63 0.00 -7.23 21.78
CA GLY A 63 -0.76 -6.12 21.22
C GLY A 63 0.08 -5.19 20.33
N MET A 64 1.34 -4.95 20.68
CA MET A 64 2.26 -4.19 19.82
C MET A 64 2.60 -4.95 18.52
N LEU A 65 2.90 -6.26 18.61
CA LEU A 65 3.20 -7.08 17.44
C LEU A 65 2.00 -7.17 16.49
N ASP A 66 0.80 -7.40 17.02
CA ASP A 66 -0.45 -7.39 16.24
C ASP A 66 -0.68 -6.03 15.56
N SER A 67 -0.44 -4.93 16.28
CA SER A 67 -0.55 -3.57 15.72
C SER A 67 0.46 -3.35 14.59
N MET A 68 1.68 -3.89 14.71
CA MET A 68 2.71 -3.80 13.69
C MET A 68 2.37 -4.66 12.46
N GLU A 69 1.86 -5.87 12.64
CA GLU A 69 1.37 -6.71 11.54
C GLU A 69 0.20 -6.03 10.80
N HIS A 70 -0.74 -5.43 11.55
CA HIS A 70 -1.85 -4.67 10.98
C HIS A 70 -1.36 -3.45 10.19
N LEU A 71 -0.43 -2.67 10.74
CA LEU A 71 0.15 -1.52 10.04
C LEU A 71 0.85 -1.93 8.74
N ALA A 72 1.58 -3.05 8.73
CA ALA A 72 2.18 -3.58 7.51
C ALA A 72 1.12 -3.90 6.43
N SER A 73 0.00 -4.48 6.85
CA SER A 73 -1.13 -4.78 5.96
C SER A 73 -1.76 -3.51 5.39
N GLU A 74 -1.94 -2.46 6.20
CA GLU A 74 -2.52 -1.20 5.75
C GLU A 74 -1.59 -0.46 4.77
N LEU A 75 -0.27 -0.51 4.97
CA LEU A 75 0.71 0.05 4.02
C LEU A 75 0.62 -0.64 2.65
N ASP A 76 0.53 -1.97 2.63
CA ASP A 76 0.34 -2.73 1.39
C ASP A 76 -1.00 -2.41 0.71
N LYS A 77 -2.08 -2.25 1.48
CA LYS A 77 -3.38 -1.83 0.94
C LYS A 77 -3.34 -0.43 0.32
N ILE A 78 -2.65 0.52 0.95
CA ILE A 78 -2.45 1.86 0.37
C ILE A 78 -1.71 1.73 -0.97
N GLY A 79 -0.63 0.96 -1.00
CA GLY A 79 0.14 0.71 -2.22
C GLY A 79 -0.71 0.16 -3.36
N ASN A 80 -1.48 -0.90 -3.09
CA ASN A 80 -2.40 -1.51 -4.04
C ASN A 80 -3.49 -0.54 -4.52
N ASN A 81 -4.09 0.24 -3.62
CA ASN A 81 -5.13 1.20 -3.98
C ASN A 81 -4.60 2.30 -4.91
N LEU A 82 -3.38 2.81 -4.67
CA LEU A 82 -2.75 3.80 -5.53
C LEU A 82 -2.43 3.23 -6.91
N ALA A 83 -1.92 1.99 -6.98
CA ALA A 83 -1.66 1.32 -8.25
C ALA A 83 -2.96 1.11 -9.06
N VAL A 84 -4.04 0.69 -8.40
CA VAL A 84 -5.37 0.55 -9.03
C VAL A 84 -5.89 1.89 -9.53
N MET A 85 -5.76 2.97 -8.73
CA MET A 85 -6.16 4.31 -9.16
C MET A 85 -5.38 4.76 -10.39
N GLY A 86 -4.05 4.57 -10.42
CA GLY A 86 -3.22 4.89 -11.58
C GLY A 86 -3.67 4.14 -12.84
N ALA A 87 -3.89 2.82 -12.74
CA ALA A 87 -4.38 2.03 -13.86
C ALA A 87 -5.77 2.48 -14.37
N GLN A 88 -6.67 2.85 -13.45
CA GLN A 88 -8.01 3.33 -13.81
C GLN A 88 -7.97 4.68 -14.55
N TYR A 89 -7.04 5.56 -14.20
CA TYR A 89 -6.85 6.82 -14.91
C TYR A 89 -6.35 6.60 -16.34
N GLU A 90 -5.35 5.74 -16.54
CA GLU A 90 -4.83 5.42 -17.89
C GLU A 90 -5.94 4.85 -18.79
N LEU A 91 -6.73 3.91 -18.29
CA LEU A 91 -7.86 3.36 -19.04
C LEU A 91 -8.89 4.43 -19.42
N THR A 92 -9.17 5.36 -18.51
CA THR A 92 -10.16 6.43 -18.76
C THR A 92 -9.64 7.42 -19.80
N GLU A 93 -8.35 7.77 -19.77
CA GLU A 93 -7.73 8.64 -20.78
C GLU A 93 -7.66 7.98 -22.16
N ASP A 94 -7.34 6.68 -22.21
CA ASP A 94 -7.32 5.90 -23.45
C ASP A 94 -8.72 5.85 -24.09
N ASP A 95 -9.76 5.53 -23.30
CA ASP A 95 -11.15 5.50 -23.77
C ASP A 95 -11.60 6.87 -24.29
N GLN A 96 -11.25 7.96 -23.59
CA GLN A 96 -11.56 9.32 -24.03
C GLN A 96 -10.82 9.67 -25.34
N THR A 97 -9.55 9.32 -25.44
CA THR A 97 -8.73 9.58 -26.63
C THR A 97 -9.29 8.83 -27.84
N GLN A 98 -9.65 7.55 -27.68
CA GLN A 98 -10.29 6.76 -28.74
C GLN A 98 -11.64 7.35 -29.15
N GLY A 99 -12.45 7.81 -28.19
CA GLY A 99 -13.71 8.51 -28.47
C GLY A 99 -13.50 9.76 -29.33
N ILE A 100 -12.53 10.62 -28.97
CA ILE A 100 -12.20 11.83 -29.73
C ILE A 100 -11.72 11.49 -31.14
N VAL A 101 -10.85 10.49 -31.29
CA VAL A 101 -10.36 10.03 -32.60
C VAL A 101 -11.52 9.50 -33.46
N ALA A 102 -12.42 8.71 -32.87
CA ALA A 102 -13.60 8.18 -33.57
C ALA A 102 -14.55 9.29 -34.02
N TYR A 103 -14.83 10.28 -33.16
CA TYR A 103 -15.64 11.45 -33.52
C TYR A 103 -14.97 12.33 -34.59
N GLY A 104 -13.64 12.47 -34.54
CA GLY A 104 -12.86 13.18 -35.56
C GLY A 104 -12.89 12.48 -36.92
N ALA A 105 -12.74 11.15 -36.94
CA ALA A 105 -12.79 10.34 -38.15
C ALA A 105 -14.18 10.36 -38.84
N GLN A 106 -15.26 10.58 -38.07
CA GLN A 106 -16.63 10.71 -38.59
C GLN A 106 -16.98 12.10 -39.13
N ARG A 107 -16.06 13.08 -39.09
CA ARG A 107 -16.25 14.42 -39.68
C ARG A 107 -15.32 14.67 -40.89
N PRO A 108 -15.61 14.13 -42.08
CA PRO A 108 -14.89 14.50 -43.30
C PRO A 108 -15.38 15.87 -43.78
N GLY A 109 -14.65 16.95 -43.47
CA GLY A 109 -14.78 18.22 -44.20
C GLY A 109 -14.86 19.53 -43.41
N ILE A 110 -13.88 19.83 -42.54
CA ILE A 110 -13.63 21.23 -42.15
C ILE A 110 -12.25 21.63 -42.64
N THR A 111 -12.19 22.12 -43.86
CA THR A 111 -11.09 22.92 -44.42
C THR A 111 -11.21 24.35 -43.90
N TYR A 112 -10.14 24.90 -43.31
CA TYR A 112 -9.98 26.34 -43.11
C TYR A 112 -9.67 27.04 -44.45
#